data_AF-A0A9D8CFU2-F1
#
_entry.id   AF-A0A9D8CFU2-F1
#
_cell.length_a   1.000
_cell.length_b   1.000
_cell.length_c   1.000
_cell.angle_alpha   90.00
_cell.angle_beta   90.00
_cell.angle_gamma   90.00
#
_symmetry.space_group_name_H-M   'P 1'
#
loop_
_entity.id
_entity.type
_entity.pdbx_description
1 polymer ?
#
loop_
_entity_poly.entity_id
_entity_poly.type
_entity_poly.pdbx_seq_one_letter_code
_entity_poly.pdbx_strand_id
1 'polypeptide(L)'
;MSTLRRILLGVALAALAAACSGPPPKPCPRLAILGVAADETRFRDAGRDLTDIAFEIEVAGVNLICTHTEAGWLVNELTIGFKVERGPAGEGSPGIEYFVALIARDDQRVLDKKVFAVTLIVPEGQRRTQVFDEVLQEVKLPAGREGKDYTVFVGLQLSPDALAHNRRKRGEEP
;
A
#
# COMPACT_ATOMS: atom_id res chain seq x y z
N MET A 1 47.02 -53.55 47.08
CA MET A 1 47.27 -53.23 45.65
C MET A 1 46.12 -52.39 45.13
N SER A 2 46.44 -51.13 44.80
CA SER A 2 45.76 -50.18 43.91
C SER A 2 44.23 -50.09 43.81
N THR A 3 43.76 -48.95 44.26
CA THR A 3 42.57 -48.15 43.91
C THR A 3 42.17 -48.04 42.43
N LEU A 4 40.87 -47.74 42.23
CA LEU A 4 40.22 -46.88 41.21
C LEU A 4 40.19 -47.27 39.72
N ARG A 5 38.98 -47.41 39.14
CA ARG A 5 38.55 -46.74 37.88
C ARG A 5 37.03 -46.90 37.63
N ARG A 6 36.20 -45.90 37.98
CA ARG A 6 35.59 -44.84 37.13
C ARG A 6 34.33 -45.23 36.35
N ILE A 7 33.23 -44.62 36.81
CA ILE A 7 31.96 -44.27 36.15
C ILE A 7 32.18 -43.75 34.71
N LEU A 8 31.26 -44.04 33.78
CA LEU A 8 30.69 -43.13 32.75
C LEU A 8 29.96 -43.91 31.64
N LEU A 9 28.63 -44.01 31.72
CA LEU A 9 27.77 -44.13 30.53
C LEU A 9 26.61 -43.15 30.71
N GLY A 10 26.86 -41.90 30.35
CA GLY A 10 25.87 -40.85 30.36
C GLY A 10 26.24 -39.82 29.31
N VAL A 11 25.23 -39.44 28.53
CA VAL A 11 25.18 -38.30 27.61
C VAL A 11 25.80 -38.52 26.23
N ALA A 12 24.95 -38.90 25.28
CA ALA A 12 25.12 -38.57 23.87
C ALA A 12 23.76 -38.21 23.26
N LEU A 13 23.19 -37.09 23.69
CA LEU A 13 22.02 -36.49 23.03
C LEU A 13 21.96 -34.98 23.30
N ALA A 14 22.75 -34.19 22.57
CA ALA A 14 22.54 -32.74 22.44
C ALA A 14 23.49 -32.17 21.37
N ALA A 15 23.16 -32.35 20.09
CA ALA A 15 23.80 -31.62 19.00
C ALA A 15 22.82 -31.40 17.85
N LEU A 16 21.70 -30.73 18.12
CA LEU A 16 20.88 -30.10 17.09
C LEU A 16 20.42 -28.73 17.60
N ALA A 17 20.44 -27.74 16.70
CA ALA A 17 19.98 -26.36 16.85
C ALA A 17 21.05 -25.31 17.24
N ALA A 18 21.99 -25.02 16.34
CA ALA A 18 22.69 -23.73 16.35
C ALA A 18 23.12 -23.33 14.93
N ALA A 19 22.16 -23.16 14.00
CA ALA A 19 22.47 -22.63 12.67
C ALA A 19 21.26 -22.01 11.96
N CYS A 20 20.61 -21.01 12.58
CA CYS A 20 19.73 -20.07 11.88
C CYS A 20 19.86 -18.69 12.56
N SER A 21 20.99 -18.01 12.36
CA SER A 21 21.16 -16.62 12.82
C SER A 21 21.75 -15.77 11.70
N GLY A 22 20.93 -15.51 10.68
CA GLY A 22 21.19 -14.41 9.75
C GLY A 22 20.86 -13.06 10.41
N PRO A 23 21.40 -11.95 9.89
CA PRO A 23 20.98 -10.61 10.33
C PRO A 23 19.47 -10.43 10.10
N PRO A 24 18.78 -9.69 10.99
CA PRO A 24 17.35 -9.45 10.83
C PRO A 24 17.07 -8.70 9.52
N PRO A 25 15.92 -8.95 8.87
CA PRO A 25 15.56 -8.26 7.64
C PRO A 25 15.43 -6.75 7.89
N LYS A 26 15.85 -5.95 6.92
CA LYS A 26 15.69 -4.50 6.97
C LYS A 26 14.19 -4.14 6.98
N PRO A 27 13.78 -3.15 7.80
CA PRO A 27 12.36 -2.84 7.98
C PRO A 27 11.77 -2.13 6.76
N CYS A 28 10.54 -2.47 6.41
CA CYS A 28 9.77 -1.78 5.37
C CYS A 28 9.25 -0.42 5.84
N PRO A 29 8.90 0.47 4.89
CA PRO A 29 8.08 1.64 5.20
C PRO A 29 6.77 1.28 5.85
N ARG A 30 6.21 2.25 6.59
CA ARG A 30 4.81 2.18 6.97
C ARG A 30 3.94 2.31 5.73
N LEU A 31 2.77 1.68 5.74
CA LEU A 31 1.79 1.80 4.67
C LEU A 31 0.56 2.54 5.19
N ALA A 32 0.05 3.48 4.40
CA ALA A 32 -1.17 4.20 4.71
C ALA A 32 -1.95 4.56 3.44
N ILE A 33 -3.28 4.56 3.54
CA ILE A 33 -4.15 5.17 2.53
C ILE A 33 -4.35 6.64 2.94
N LEU A 34 -4.16 7.56 2.00
CA LEU A 34 -4.34 8.99 2.27
C LEU A 34 -5.84 9.30 2.38
N GLY A 35 -6.31 9.63 3.58
CA GLY A 35 -7.74 9.76 3.90
C GLY A 35 -8.53 10.63 2.90
N VAL A 36 -8.11 11.86 2.63
CA VAL A 36 -8.81 12.77 1.70
C VAL A 36 -8.85 12.26 0.26
N ALA A 37 -7.98 11.33 -0.09
CA ALA A 37 -7.85 10.70 -1.41
C ALA A 37 -8.22 9.21 -1.39
N ALA A 38 -8.90 8.73 -0.34
CA ALA A 38 -9.26 7.32 -0.20
C ALA A 38 -10.46 6.93 -1.08
N ASP A 39 -11.33 7.89 -1.39
CA ASP A 39 -12.57 7.69 -2.15
C ASP A 39 -12.81 8.79 -3.18
N GLU A 40 -13.61 8.50 -4.21
CA GLU A 40 -14.08 9.45 -5.22
C GLU A 40 -15.53 9.15 -5.57
N THR A 41 -16.41 10.15 -5.45
CA THR A 41 -17.75 10.11 -6.03
C THR A 41 -17.74 10.90 -7.34
N ARG A 42 -17.95 10.20 -8.46
CA ARG A 42 -18.04 10.80 -9.79
C ARG A 42 -19.50 11.04 -10.15
N PHE A 43 -19.79 12.27 -10.55
CA PHE A 43 -21.10 12.68 -11.05
C PHE A 43 -21.08 12.76 -12.56
N ARG A 44 -22.24 12.55 -13.20
CA ARG A 44 -22.44 12.87 -14.60
C ARG A 44 -22.57 14.40 -14.75
N ASP A 45 -21.79 14.98 -15.65
CA ASP A 45 -21.77 16.42 -15.94
C ASP A 45 -21.62 17.29 -14.68
N ALA A 46 -22.44 18.34 -14.54
CA ALA A 46 -22.47 19.23 -13.39
C ALA A 46 -23.40 18.74 -12.26
N GLY A 47 -23.92 17.51 -12.36
CA GLY A 47 -24.87 16.94 -11.41
C GLY A 47 -24.34 16.88 -9.98
N ARG A 48 -25.25 17.00 -9.01
CA ARG A 48 -24.92 16.98 -7.57
C ARG A 48 -25.90 16.14 -6.74
N ASP A 49 -26.90 15.56 -7.39
CA ASP A 49 -27.91 14.73 -6.73
C ASP A 49 -27.51 13.25 -6.74
N LEU A 50 -28.13 12.46 -5.87
CA LEU A 50 -27.89 11.01 -5.79
C LEU A 50 -28.19 10.29 -7.12
N THR A 51 -29.11 10.84 -7.92
CA THR A 51 -29.45 10.32 -9.25
C THR A 51 -28.38 10.59 -10.29
N ASP A 52 -27.50 11.56 -10.05
CA ASP A 52 -26.43 11.94 -10.97
C ASP A 52 -25.12 11.21 -10.71
N ILE A 53 -25.06 10.35 -9.68
CA ILE A 53 -23.88 9.57 -9.38
C ILE A 53 -23.64 8.57 -10.53
N ALA A 54 -22.49 8.73 -11.17
CA ALA A 54 -22.00 7.80 -12.18
C ALA A 54 -21.25 6.64 -11.53
N PHE A 55 -20.28 6.94 -10.65
CA PHE A 55 -19.49 5.94 -9.95
C PHE A 55 -19.10 6.37 -8.55
N GLU A 56 -19.04 5.42 -7.63
CA GLU A 56 -18.37 5.56 -6.34
C GLU A 56 -17.16 4.62 -6.33
N ILE A 57 -15.99 5.17 -6.05
CA ILE A 57 -14.71 4.46 -6.14
C ILE A 57 -13.99 4.59 -4.80
N GLU A 58 -13.40 3.50 -4.33
CA GLU A 58 -12.71 3.43 -3.04
C GLU A 58 -11.40 2.65 -3.18
N VAL A 59 -10.32 3.16 -2.58
CA VAL A 59 -9.12 2.36 -2.29
C VAL A 59 -9.46 1.43 -1.12
N ALA A 60 -9.86 0.21 -1.43
CA ALA A 60 -10.41 -0.74 -0.47
C ALA A 60 -9.35 -1.41 0.40
N GLY A 61 -8.09 -1.45 -0.04
CA GLY A 61 -7.00 -2.04 0.70
C GLY A 61 -5.69 -1.98 -0.07
N VAL A 62 -4.58 -2.03 0.66
CA VAL A 62 -3.25 -2.06 0.07
C VAL A 62 -2.39 -3.06 0.85
N ASN A 63 -1.67 -3.90 0.12
CA ASN A 63 -0.61 -4.74 0.67
C ASN A 63 0.75 -4.23 0.16
N LEU A 64 1.76 -4.29 1.02
CA LEU A 64 3.13 -3.90 0.71
C LEU A 64 4.10 -5.02 1.08
N ILE A 65 4.90 -5.44 0.12
CA ILE A 65 6.11 -6.23 0.32
C ILE A 65 7.28 -5.33 -0.08
N CYS A 66 8.38 -5.35 0.68
CA CYS A 66 9.54 -4.55 0.31
C CYS A 66 10.83 -5.37 0.34
N THR A 67 11.73 -5.07 -0.59
CA THR A 67 13.06 -5.66 -0.70
C THR A 67 14.11 -4.56 -0.71
N HIS A 68 15.20 -4.76 0.03
CA HIS A 68 16.33 -3.85 0.05
C HIS A 68 17.49 -4.45 -0.74
N THR A 69 18.06 -3.70 -1.67
CA THR A 69 19.25 -4.12 -2.41
C THR A 69 20.53 -3.71 -1.69
N GLU A 70 21.64 -4.37 -2.02
CA GLU A 70 22.97 -3.99 -1.51
C GLU A 70 23.38 -2.57 -1.95
N ALA A 71 22.90 -2.12 -3.11
CA ALA A 71 23.13 -0.79 -3.66
C ALA A 71 22.28 0.32 -2.98
N GLY A 72 21.53 0.00 -1.93
CA GLY A 72 20.72 0.95 -1.16
C GLY A 72 19.38 1.30 -1.80
N TRP A 73 18.91 0.49 -2.75
CA TRP A 73 17.56 0.65 -3.31
C TRP A 73 16.54 -0.04 -2.43
N LEU A 74 15.39 0.62 -2.27
CA LEU A 74 14.17 0.04 -1.74
C LEU A 74 13.23 -0.24 -2.91
N VAL A 75 12.85 -1.49 -3.06
CA VAL A 75 11.84 -1.95 -4.03
C VAL A 75 10.58 -2.25 -3.25
N ASN A 76 9.54 -1.44 -3.45
CA ASN A 76 8.22 -1.67 -2.89
C ASN A 76 7.33 -2.35 -3.94
N GLU A 77 6.82 -3.52 -3.62
CA GLU A 77 5.83 -4.27 -4.40
C GLU A 77 4.47 -4.05 -3.73
N LEU A 78 3.56 -3.40 -4.44
CA LEU A 78 2.24 -3.06 -3.91
C LEU A 78 1.16 -3.81 -4.67
N THR A 79 0.20 -4.37 -3.93
CA THR A 79 -1.08 -4.83 -4.47
C THR A 79 -2.17 -3.92 -3.93
N ILE A 80 -2.80 -3.13 -4.80
CA ILE A 80 -3.83 -2.17 -4.46
C ILE A 80 -5.19 -2.74 -4.89
N GLY A 81 -6.13 -2.83 -3.95
CA GLY A 81 -7.52 -3.18 -4.23
C GLY A 81 -8.38 -1.94 -4.35
N PHE A 82 -9.13 -1.84 -5.44
CA PHE A 82 -10.13 -0.80 -5.67
C PHE A 82 -11.52 -1.42 -5.67
N LYS A 83 -12.46 -0.82 -4.94
CA LYS A 83 -13.88 -1.09 -5.11
C LYS A 83 -14.48 -0.02 -6.02
N VAL A 84 -15.36 -0.44 -6.91
CA VAL A 84 -16.16 0.46 -7.73
C VAL A 84 -17.62 0.05 -7.64
N GLU A 85 -18.49 1.04 -7.46
CA GLU A 85 -19.94 0.93 -7.54
C GLU A 85 -20.46 1.81 -8.67
N ARG A 86 -21.21 1.20 -9.61
CA ARG A 86 -21.93 1.92 -10.68
C ARG A 86 -23.23 2.49 -10.12
N GLY A 87 -23.33 3.82 -10.17
CA GLY A 87 -24.52 4.57 -9.79
C GLY A 87 -25.57 4.65 -10.91
N PRO A 88 -26.71 5.33 -10.66
CA PRO A 88 -27.83 5.41 -11.61
C PRO A 88 -27.47 6.08 -12.94
N ALA A 89 -26.50 7.00 -12.93
CA ALA A 89 -26.03 7.70 -14.13
C ALA A 89 -24.75 7.08 -14.72
N GLY A 90 -24.32 5.93 -14.19
CA GLY A 90 -23.06 5.29 -14.56
C GLY A 90 -23.22 4.33 -15.73
N GLU A 91 -22.28 4.39 -16.68
CA GLU A 91 -22.23 3.50 -17.84
C GLU A 91 -20.82 2.90 -18.00
N GLY A 92 -20.74 1.63 -18.37
CA GLY A 92 -19.47 0.97 -18.65
C GLY A 92 -18.54 0.84 -17.44
N SER A 93 -17.23 0.89 -17.69
CA SER A 93 -16.16 0.72 -16.70
C SER A 93 -15.33 2.01 -16.62
N PRO A 94 -15.17 2.64 -15.44
CA PRO A 94 -14.42 3.88 -15.33
C PRO A 94 -12.90 3.63 -15.30
N GLY A 95 -12.14 4.49 -15.98
CA GLY A 95 -10.69 4.61 -15.77
C GLY A 95 -10.38 5.53 -14.59
N ILE A 96 -9.42 5.18 -13.76
CA ILE A 96 -8.94 6.02 -12.65
C ILE A 96 -7.44 6.23 -12.75
N GLU A 97 -6.97 7.32 -12.14
CA GLU A 97 -5.58 7.49 -11.78
C GLU A 97 -5.43 7.41 -10.26
N TYR A 98 -4.34 6.83 -9.79
CA TYR A 98 -3.97 6.78 -8.39
C TYR A 98 -2.48 7.01 -8.25
N PHE A 99 -2.02 7.37 -7.05
CA PHE A 99 -0.61 7.59 -6.79
C PHE A 99 -0.09 6.68 -5.69
N VAL A 100 1.21 6.39 -5.76
CA VAL A 100 2.03 5.82 -4.69
C VAL A 100 3.12 6.84 -4.37
N ALA A 101 3.18 7.30 -3.12
CA ALA A 101 4.14 8.30 -2.68
C ALA A 101 4.94 7.80 -1.47
N LEU A 102 6.26 7.89 -1.53
CA LEU A 102 7.15 7.60 -0.41
C LEU A 102 7.51 8.91 0.29
N ILE A 103 7.06 9.09 1.53
CA ILE A 103 7.19 10.34 2.28
C ILE A 103 7.99 10.12 3.54
N ALA A 104 8.98 10.98 3.79
CA ALA A 104 9.79 10.96 4.99
C ALA A 104 8.96 11.32 6.23
N ARG A 105 9.12 10.56 7.32
CA ARG A 105 8.27 10.72 8.51
C ARG A 105 8.63 11.92 9.38
N ASP A 106 9.87 12.38 9.30
CA ASP A 106 10.44 13.45 10.12
C ASP A 106 10.12 14.85 9.58
N ASP A 107 10.33 15.08 8.29
CA ASP A 107 10.15 16.40 7.64
C ASP A 107 8.96 16.44 6.66
N GLN A 108 8.22 15.33 6.51
CA GLN A 108 7.12 15.18 5.55
C GLN A 108 7.52 15.42 4.09
N ARG A 109 8.81 15.33 3.77
CA ARG A 109 9.30 15.50 2.41
C ARG A 109 8.93 14.30 1.55
N VAL A 110 8.40 14.58 0.36
CA VAL A 110 8.16 13.56 -0.67
C VAL A 110 9.50 13.14 -1.27
N LEU A 111 9.87 11.88 -1.09
CA LEU A 111 11.09 11.30 -1.66
C LEU A 111 10.85 10.80 -3.09
N ASP A 112 9.70 10.16 -3.32
CA ASP A 112 9.27 9.69 -4.63
C ASP A 112 7.74 9.73 -4.71
N LYS A 113 7.20 10.01 -5.90
CA LYS A 113 5.76 9.89 -6.19
C LYS A 113 5.59 9.39 -7.62
N LYS A 114 4.81 8.34 -7.80
CA LYS A 114 4.40 7.82 -9.11
C LYS A 114 2.89 7.82 -9.22
N VAL A 115 2.40 8.11 -10.43
CA VAL A 115 0.97 8.05 -10.78
C VAL A 115 0.79 6.88 -11.73
N PHE A 116 -0.26 6.11 -11.51
CA PHE A 116 -0.63 4.92 -12.26
C PHE A 116 -2.08 5.06 -12.73
N ALA A 117 -2.40 4.41 -13.84
CA ALA A 117 -3.75 4.40 -14.40
C ALA A 117 -4.27 2.98 -14.50
N VAL A 118 -5.53 2.77 -14.10
CA VAL A 118 -6.19 1.45 -14.16
C VAL A 118 -7.65 1.61 -14.56
N THR A 119 -8.17 0.67 -15.33
CA THR A 119 -9.59 0.58 -15.67
C THR A 119 -10.29 -0.34 -14.68
N LEU A 120 -11.30 0.17 -13.97
CA LEU A 120 -12.07 -0.60 -13.01
C LEU A 120 -13.20 -1.34 -13.74
N ILE A 121 -12.95 -2.58 -14.12
CA ILE A 121 -13.92 -3.38 -14.89
C ILE A 121 -15.17 -3.65 -14.05
N VAL A 122 -16.31 -3.17 -14.55
CA VAL A 122 -17.65 -3.45 -14.02
C VAL A 122 -18.43 -4.21 -15.11
N PRO A 123 -18.52 -5.55 -15.03
CA PRO A 123 -19.25 -6.35 -16.01
C PRO A 123 -20.73 -5.94 -16.13
N GLU A 124 -21.33 -6.25 -17.28
CA GLU A 124 -22.77 -6.08 -17.45
C GLU A 124 -23.56 -6.90 -16.43
N GLY A 125 -24.68 -6.34 -15.95
CA GLY A 125 -25.49 -6.94 -14.89
C GLY A 125 -24.90 -6.81 -13.47
N GLN A 126 -23.65 -6.35 -13.32
CA GLN A 126 -23.06 -6.05 -12.03
C GLN A 126 -23.11 -4.55 -11.71
N ARG A 127 -23.33 -4.24 -10.44
CA ARG A 127 -23.26 -2.87 -9.92
C ARG A 127 -22.02 -2.60 -9.08
N ARG A 128 -21.37 -3.64 -8.55
CA ARG A 128 -20.21 -3.51 -7.67
C ARG A 128 -19.15 -4.53 -8.07
N THR A 129 -17.91 -4.10 -8.18
CA THR A 129 -16.77 -5.00 -8.40
C THR A 129 -15.57 -4.56 -7.58
N GLN A 130 -14.63 -5.50 -7.41
CA GLN A 130 -13.31 -5.23 -6.87
C GLN A 130 -12.27 -5.54 -7.94
N VAL A 131 -11.33 -4.62 -8.13
CA VAL A 131 -10.24 -4.73 -9.11
C VAL A 131 -8.93 -4.56 -8.36
N PHE A 132 -7.92 -5.34 -8.73
CA PHE A 132 -6.59 -5.25 -8.15
C PHE A 132 -5.59 -4.76 -9.19
N ASP A 133 -4.66 -3.94 -8.75
CA ASP A 133 -3.50 -3.53 -9.54
C ASP A 133 -2.22 -3.81 -8.77
N GLU A 134 -1.19 -4.26 -9.49
CA GLU A 134 0.12 -4.64 -8.93
C GLU A 134 1.20 -3.75 -9.52
N VAL A 135 1.91 -3.02 -8.65
CA VAL A 135 2.91 -2.02 -9.09
C VAL A 135 4.20 -2.10 -8.30
N LEU A 136 5.28 -1.70 -8.96
CA LEU A 136 6.62 -1.60 -8.38
C LEU A 136 7.04 -0.14 -8.23
N GLN A 137 7.50 0.21 -7.03
CA GLN A 137 8.14 1.49 -6.75
C GLN A 137 9.58 1.26 -6.26
N GLU A 138 10.54 1.49 -7.16
CA GLU A 138 11.96 1.49 -6.84
C GLU A 138 12.45 2.89 -6.49
N VAL A 139 13.07 3.05 -5.31
CA VAL A 139 13.60 4.33 -4.83
C VAL A 139 14.97 4.11 -4.20
N LYS A 140 15.95 4.94 -4.55
CA LYS A 140 17.24 4.95 -3.86
C LYS A 140 17.11 5.72 -2.55
N LEU A 141 17.33 5.05 -1.43
CA LEU A 141 17.26 5.70 -0.13
C LEU A 141 18.50 6.58 0.11
N PRO A 142 18.35 7.76 0.73
CA PRO A 142 19.47 8.52 1.25
C PRO A 142 20.34 7.69 2.20
N ALA A 143 21.65 7.96 2.20
CA ALA A 143 22.59 7.24 3.06
C ALA A 143 22.19 7.34 4.55
N GLY A 144 22.26 6.22 5.27
CA GLY A 144 21.90 6.14 6.68
C GLY A 144 20.39 6.13 6.98
N ARG A 145 19.53 6.13 5.94
CA ARG A 145 18.08 5.98 6.09
C ARG A 145 17.63 4.57 5.74
N GLU A 146 16.56 4.13 6.39
CA GLU A 146 15.94 2.82 6.20
C GLU A 146 14.45 2.97 5.87
N GLY A 147 13.81 1.88 5.41
CA GLY A 147 12.38 1.90 5.07
C GLY A 147 11.51 2.45 6.21
N LYS A 148 11.77 2.08 7.47
CA LYS A 148 11.04 2.56 8.67
C LYS A 148 10.96 4.09 8.83
N ASP A 149 11.87 4.82 8.18
CA ASP A 149 11.91 6.30 8.23
C ASP A 149 10.91 6.94 7.26
N TYR A 150 10.16 6.13 6.51
CA TYR A 150 9.22 6.56 5.51
C TYR A 150 7.83 5.95 5.71
N THR A 151 6.84 6.62 5.11
CA THR A 151 5.50 6.11 4.90
C THR A 151 5.23 6.08 3.40
N VAL A 152 4.77 4.93 2.89
CA VAL A 152 4.15 4.79 1.59
C VAL A 152 2.69 5.19 1.72
N PHE A 153 2.30 6.25 1.02
CA PHE A 153 0.92 6.68 0.88
C PHE A 153 0.36 6.24 -0.47
N VAL A 154 -0.85 5.68 -0.43
CA VAL A 154 -1.66 5.39 -1.62
C VAL A 154 -2.94 6.22 -1.58
N GLY A 155 -3.33 6.77 -2.71
CA GLY A 155 -4.59 7.50 -2.84
C GLY A 155 -4.97 7.70 -4.31
N LEU A 156 -6.25 7.98 -4.56
CA LEU A 156 -6.73 8.38 -5.87
C LEU A 156 -6.11 9.72 -6.27
N GLN A 157 -5.74 9.86 -7.53
CA GLN A 157 -5.24 11.11 -8.08
C GLN A 157 -6.46 11.98 -8.45
N LEU A 158 -7.03 12.61 -7.42
CA LEU A 158 -8.26 13.39 -7.55
C LEU A 158 -8.07 14.65 -8.41
N SER A 159 -9.10 15.01 -9.17
CA SER A 159 -9.23 16.34 -9.74
C SER A 159 -9.41 17.38 -8.62
N PRO A 160 -9.15 18.68 -8.89
CA PRO A 160 -9.40 19.74 -7.92
C PRO A 160 -10.84 19.74 -7.38
N ASP A 161 -11.82 19.48 -8.24
CA ASP A 161 -13.24 19.45 -7.86
C ASP A 161 -13.57 18.26 -6.97
N ALA A 162 -13.05 17.07 -7.29
CA ALA A 162 -13.23 15.87 -6.48
C ALA A 162 -12.55 16.01 -5.12
N LEU A 163 -11.34 16.58 -5.07
CA LEU A 163 -10.65 16.89 -3.82
C LEU A 163 -11.45 17.88 -2.97
N ALA A 164 -11.98 18.95 -3.58
CA ALA A 164 -12.80 19.93 -2.88
C ALA A 164 -14.11 19.30 -2.36
N HIS A 165 -14.72 18.38 -3.12
CA HIS A 165 -15.88 17.62 -2.67
C HIS A 165 -15.55 16.78 -1.43
N ASN A 166 -14.45 16.04 -1.45
CA ASN A 166 -14.03 15.20 -0.32
C ASN A 166 -13.70 16.01 0.94
N ARG A 167 -13.03 17.16 0.79
CA ARG A 167 -12.73 18.08 1.89
C ARG A 167 -14.01 18.60 2.56
N ARG A 168 -14.99 19.05 1.78
CA ARG A 168 -16.30 19.47 2.30
C ARG A 168 -17.02 18.33 3.04
N LYS A 169 -17.03 17.13 2.47
CA LYS A 169 -17.61 15.92 3.09
C LYS A 169 -16.96 15.59 4.44
N ARG A 170 -15.70 15.96 4.64
CA ARG A 170 -14.91 15.72 5.86
C ARG A 170 -14.93 16.89 6.84
N GLY A 171 -15.58 18.00 6.51
CA GLY A 171 -15.55 19.22 7.34
C GLY A 171 -14.19 19.92 7.34
N GLU A 172 -13.33 19.61 6.37
CA GLU A 172 -12.05 20.28 6.15
C GLU A 172 -12.33 21.47 5.20
N GLU A 173 -12.69 22.63 5.74
CA GLU A 173 -12.84 23.85 4.95
C GLU A 173 -11.44 24.36 4.51
N PRO A 174 -11.30 24.91 3.28
CA PRO A 174 -10.00 25.24 2.68
C PRO A 174 -9.16 26.25 3.46
#